data_AF-A0A540K3X2-F1
#
_entry.id   AF-A0A540K3X2-F1
#
_cell.length_a   1.000
_cell.length_b   1.000
_cell.length_c   1.000
_cell.angle_alpha   90.00
_cell.angle_beta   90.00
_cell.angle_gamma   90.00
#
_symmetry.space_group_name_H-M   'P 1'
#
loop_
_entity.id
_entity.type
_entity.pdbx_description
1 polymer ?
#
loop_
_entity_poly.entity_id
_entity_poly.type
_entity_poly.pdbx_seq_one_letter_code
_entity_poly.pdbx_strand_id
1 'polypeptide(L)'
;MGELMTTLTTLKFDEGKGVREHILNLVNTAAKLKDLEVPVDEAFVVHMALTSLPSCYDQLKVTYSTQKEKWSMDELISIAAQEECRLRRNVNHAAVNLVHTDKGKKPFFHSGKAPKLTSNSSAAMTASSSKRPENYKDIMDNIRCYFCKRTGHMKRDCEKLKDLKTKKGFHKKRYNNKK
;
A
#
# COMPACT_ATOMS: atom_id res chain seq x y z
N MET A 1 -12.26 -38.10 17.58
CA MET A 1 -11.24 -37.48 18.46
C MET A 1 -9.92 -37.22 17.74
N GLY A 2 -9.27 -38.24 17.13
CA GLY A 2 -7.96 -38.06 16.47
C GLY A 2 -7.92 -36.98 15.39
N GLU A 3 -8.93 -36.92 14.52
CA GLU A 3 -9.03 -35.92 13.44
C GLU A 3 -9.05 -34.46 13.95
N LEU A 4 -9.74 -34.19 15.06
CA LEU A 4 -9.81 -32.86 15.66
C LEU A 4 -8.47 -32.44 16.28
N MET A 5 -7.76 -33.38 16.93
CA MET A 5 -6.42 -33.14 17.47
C MET A 5 -5.41 -32.87 16.36
N THR A 6 -5.46 -33.65 15.28
CA THR A 6 -4.64 -33.39 14.08
C THR A 6 -4.97 -32.01 13.51
N THR A 7 -6.26 -31.71 13.33
CA THR A 7 -6.68 -30.40 12.82
C THR A 7 -6.14 -29.26 13.68
N LEU A 8 -6.28 -29.32 15.01
CA LEU A 8 -5.79 -28.27 15.92
C LEU A 8 -4.28 -28.02 15.80
N THR A 9 -3.50 -29.07 15.55
CA THR A 9 -2.02 -28.99 15.50
C THR A 9 -1.46 -28.74 14.10
N THR A 10 -2.20 -29.09 13.05
CA THR A 10 -1.73 -28.98 11.66
C THR A 10 -2.44 -27.91 10.84
N LEU A 11 -3.51 -27.30 11.34
CA LEU A 11 -4.23 -26.25 10.63
C LEU A 11 -3.27 -25.09 10.34
N LYS A 12 -3.09 -24.79 9.06
CA LYS A 12 -2.28 -23.66 8.60
C LYS A 12 -3.17 -22.51 8.21
N PHE A 13 -2.64 -21.31 8.37
CA PHE A 13 -3.30 -20.10 7.89
C PHE A 13 -3.44 -20.14 6.36
N ASP A 14 -4.64 -19.81 5.89
CA ASP A 14 -4.98 -19.64 4.48
C ASP A 14 -4.98 -18.15 4.15
N GLU A 15 -4.13 -17.72 3.20
CA GLU A 15 -4.01 -16.32 2.80
C GLU A 15 -5.31 -15.74 2.20
N GLY A 16 -6.22 -16.60 1.74
CA GLY A 16 -7.56 -16.20 1.28
C GLY A 16 -8.52 -15.82 2.41
N LYS A 17 -8.21 -16.20 3.66
CA LYS A 17 -9.04 -15.96 4.84
C LYS A 17 -8.40 -14.94 5.76
N GLY A 18 -9.23 -14.19 6.49
CA GLY A 18 -8.73 -13.24 7.48
C GLY A 18 -8.13 -13.94 8.70
N VAL A 19 -7.21 -13.27 9.39
CA VAL A 19 -6.54 -13.85 10.57
C VAL A 19 -7.52 -14.18 11.70
N ARG A 20 -8.57 -13.36 11.83
CA ARG A 20 -9.66 -13.57 12.79
C ARG A 20 -10.41 -14.87 12.53
N GLU A 21 -10.76 -15.15 11.27
CA GLU A 21 -11.48 -16.37 10.91
C GLU A 21 -10.63 -17.61 11.20
N HIS A 22 -9.34 -17.53 10.89
CA HIS A 22 -8.38 -18.61 11.18
C HIS A 22 -8.28 -18.92 12.68
N ILE A 23 -8.13 -17.89 13.52
CA ILE A 23 -8.07 -18.08 14.99
C ILE A 23 -9.39 -18.64 15.52
N LEU A 24 -10.53 -18.14 15.05
CA LEU A 24 -11.85 -18.66 15.46
C LEU A 24 -12.05 -20.14 15.07
N ASN A 25 -11.50 -20.58 13.95
CA ASN A 25 -11.55 -22.00 13.57
C ASN A 25 -10.76 -22.89 14.56
N LEU A 26 -9.62 -22.42 15.06
CA LEU A 26 -8.85 -23.13 16.10
C LEU A 26 -9.61 -23.17 17.42
N VAL A 27 -10.19 -22.05 17.84
CA VAL A 27 -11.02 -21.97 19.07
C VAL A 27 -12.22 -22.91 18.98
N ASN A 28 -12.92 -22.93 17.84
CA ASN A 28 -14.04 -23.84 17.62
C ASN A 28 -13.61 -25.31 17.65
N THR A 29 -12.43 -25.63 17.12
CA THR A 29 -11.88 -26.99 17.17
C THR A 29 -11.56 -27.40 18.60
N ALA A 30 -10.98 -26.50 19.40
CA ALA A 30 -10.73 -26.72 20.82
C ALA A 30 -12.03 -26.88 21.63
N ALA A 31 -13.08 -26.11 21.31
CA ALA A 31 -14.40 -26.26 21.93
C ALA A 31 -15.00 -27.64 21.65
N LYS A 32 -14.93 -28.13 20.40
CA LYS A 32 -15.37 -29.49 20.05
C LYS A 32 -14.58 -30.58 20.78
N LEU A 33 -13.28 -30.37 21.03
CA LEU A 33 -12.48 -31.30 21.84
C LEU A 33 -12.92 -31.30 23.30
N LYS A 34 -13.24 -30.13 23.84
CA LYS A 34 -13.80 -29.99 25.20
C LYS A 34 -15.14 -30.72 25.34
N ASP A 35 -16.02 -30.64 24.35
CA ASP A 35 -17.30 -31.36 24.34
C ASP A 35 -17.13 -32.90 24.30
N LEU A 36 -15.97 -33.37 23.82
CA LEU A 36 -15.57 -34.79 23.83
C LEU A 36 -14.75 -35.17 25.08
N GLU A 37 -14.86 -34.38 26.16
CA GLU A 37 -14.15 -34.58 27.43
C GLU A 37 -12.62 -34.52 27.31
N VAL A 38 -12.08 -33.87 26.27
CA VAL A 38 -10.64 -33.58 26.11
C VAL A 38 -10.45 -32.07 26.18
N PRO A 39 -10.39 -31.50 27.40
CA PRO A 39 -10.17 -30.07 27.55
C PRO A 39 -8.76 -29.71 27.05
N VAL A 40 -8.70 -28.66 26.23
CA VAL A 40 -7.45 -28.07 25.76
C VAL A 40 -7.26 -26.74 26.49
N ASP A 41 -6.08 -26.53 27.05
CA ASP A 41 -5.76 -25.29 27.75
C ASP A 41 -5.76 -24.10 26.79
N GLU A 42 -6.26 -22.95 27.26
CA GLU A 42 -6.37 -21.74 26.44
C GLU A 42 -5.00 -21.28 25.94
N ALA A 43 -3.95 -21.35 26.78
CA ALA A 43 -2.61 -20.95 26.38
C ALA A 43 -2.04 -21.88 25.29
N PHE A 44 -2.43 -23.16 25.28
CA PHE A 44 -2.08 -24.07 24.20
C PHE A 44 -2.74 -23.65 22.88
N VAL A 45 -4.02 -23.27 22.91
CA VAL A 45 -4.73 -22.77 21.71
C VAL A 45 -4.09 -21.47 21.21
N VAL A 46 -3.69 -20.54 22.11
CA VAL A 46 -2.94 -19.32 21.72
C VAL A 46 -1.67 -19.71 20.99
N HIS A 47 -0.92 -20.64 21.55
CA HIS A 47 0.36 -21.06 21.01
C HIS A 47 0.20 -21.72 19.62
N MET A 48 -0.80 -22.59 19.46
CA MET A 48 -1.14 -23.19 18.16
C MET A 48 -1.54 -22.14 17.14
N ALA A 49 -2.39 -21.18 17.53
CA ALA A 49 -2.77 -20.07 16.67
C ALA A 49 -1.55 -19.28 16.19
N LEU A 50 -0.67 -18.84 17.09
CA LEU A 50 0.54 -18.10 16.71
C LEU A 50 1.48 -18.92 15.81
N THR A 51 1.65 -20.22 16.09
CA THR A 51 2.55 -21.10 15.32
C THR A 51 2.02 -21.38 13.91
N SER A 52 0.70 -21.40 13.75
CA SER A 52 0.06 -21.63 12.44
C SER A 52 0.09 -20.41 11.49
N LEU A 53 0.43 -19.22 12.01
CA LEU A 53 0.50 -17.99 11.21
C LEU A 53 1.79 -17.93 10.37
N PRO A 54 1.71 -17.40 9.13
CA PRO A 54 2.85 -17.29 8.24
C PRO A 54 3.86 -16.25 8.76
N SER A 55 5.05 -16.23 8.16
CA SER A 55 6.16 -15.38 8.60
C SER A 55 5.87 -13.87 8.50
N CYS A 56 4.91 -13.44 7.69
CA CYS A 56 4.51 -12.03 7.67
C CYS A 56 3.94 -11.55 9.01
N TYR A 57 3.52 -12.45 9.90
CA TYR A 57 3.08 -12.15 11.27
C TYR A 57 4.20 -12.33 12.33
N ASP A 58 5.48 -12.45 11.95
CA ASP A 58 6.55 -12.68 12.92
C ASP A 58 6.65 -11.58 13.99
N GLN A 59 6.27 -10.35 13.66
CA GLN A 59 6.18 -9.26 14.63
C GLN A 59 5.21 -9.60 15.77
N LEU A 60 4.07 -10.23 15.47
CA LEU A 60 3.10 -10.68 16.48
C LEU A 60 3.71 -11.74 17.41
N LYS A 61 4.47 -12.69 16.85
CA LYS A 61 5.14 -13.75 17.63
C LYS A 61 6.20 -13.18 18.58
N VAL A 62 6.97 -12.19 18.12
CA VAL A 62 7.93 -11.45 18.97
C VAL A 62 7.21 -10.69 20.08
N THR A 63 6.09 -10.03 19.76
CA THR A 63 5.28 -9.31 20.75
C THR A 63 4.70 -10.26 21.81
N TYR A 64 4.25 -11.46 21.43
CA TYR A 64 3.83 -12.49 22.38
C TYR A 64 5.00 -12.98 23.25
N SER A 65 6.15 -13.24 22.65
CA SER A 65 7.31 -13.81 23.35
C SER A 65 7.98 -12.85 24.35
N THR A 66 7.86 -11.54 24.11
CA THR A 66 8.44 -10.50 24.98
C THR A 66 7.49 -10.08 26.10
N GLN A 67 6.19 -10.35 25.97
CA GLN A 67 5.22 -10.11 27.03
C GLN A 67 5.23 -11.25 28.05
N LYS A 68 5.17 -10.89 29.34
CA LYS A 68 5.11 -11.86 30.44
C LYS A 68 3.69 -12.26 30.84
N GLU A 69 2.68 -11.59 30.29
CA GLU A 69 1.28 -11.84 30.57
C GLU A 69 0.70 -12.92 29.65
N LYS A 70 -0.19 -13.74 30.20
CA LYS A 70 -0.93 -14.75 29.42
C LYS A 70 -1.96 -14.04 28.57
N TRP A 71 -1.91 -14.25 27.26
CA TRP A 71 -2.92 -13.72 26.35
C TRP A 71 -4.18 -14.57 26.42
N SER A 72 -5.33 -13.91 26.46
CA SER A 72 -6.63 -14.51 26.18
C SER A 72 -6.87 -14.67 24.68
N MET A 73 -7.83 -15.50 24.30
CA MET A 73 -8.29 -15.61 22.91
C MET A 73 -8.75 -14.25 22.35
N ASP A 74 -9.47 -13.46 23.13
CA ASP A 74 -10.01 -12.18 22.70
C ASP A 74 -8.90 -11.15 22.43
N GLU A 75 -7.88 -11.11 23.29
CA GLU A 75 -6.69 -10.29 23.07
C GLU A 75 -5.93 -10.73 21.83
N LEU A 76 -5.71 -12.03 21.66
CA LEU A 76 -5.05 -12.56 20.46
C LEU A 76 -5.80 -12.16 19.18
N ILE A 77 -7.13 -12.30 19.16
CA ILE A 77 -7.96 -11.93 18.00
C ILE A 77 -7.82 -10.43 17.71
N SER A 78 -7.88 -9.59 18.74
CA SER A 78 -7.78 -8.13 18.62
C SER A 78 -6.41 -7.71 18.05
N ILE A 79 -5.33 -8.20 18.65
CA ILE A 79 -3.96 -7.85 18.26
C ILE A 79 -3.64 -8.41 16.87
N ALA A 80 -4.05 -9.65 16.56
CA ALA A 80 -3.86 -10.25 15.25
C ALA A 80 -4.61 -9.47 14.16
N ALA A 81 -5.86 -9.09 14.38
CA ALA A 81 -6.64 -8.29 13.43
C ALA A 81 -6.01 -6.90 13.20
N GLN A 82 -5.48 -6.28 14.25
CA GLN A 82 -4.73 -5.03 14.13
C GLN A 82 -3.45 -5.22 13.30
N GLU A 83 -2.73 -6.32 13.51
CA GLU A 83 -1.52 -6.65 12.77
C GLU A 83 -1.80 -6.92 11.29
N GLU A 84 -2.90 -7.62 10.98
CA GLU A 84 -3.37 -7.80 9.60
C GLU A 84 -3.66 -6.44 8.93
N CYS A 85 -4.30 -5.51 9.65
CA CYS A 85 -4.52 -4.14 9.14
C CYS A 85 -3.20 -3.40 8.89
N ARG A 86 -2.17 -3.61 9.74
CA ARG A 86 -0.83 -3.03 9.56
C ARG A 86 -0.14 -3.58 8.31
N LEU A 87 -0.18 -4.90 8.12
CA LEU A 87 0.39 -5.58 6.95
C LEU A 87 -0.23 -5.09 5.64
N ARG A 88 -1.57 -4.98 5.59
CA ARG A 88 -2.30 -4.45 4.43
C ARG A 88 -1.86 -3.02 4.08
N ARG A 89 -1.63 -2.16 5.07
CA ARG A 89 -1.13 -0.79 4.84
C ARG A 89 0.31 -0.78 4.31
N ASN A 90 1.19 -1.65 4.81
CA ASN A 90 2.57 -1.72 4.36
C ASN A 90 2.68 -2.17 2.89
N VAL A 91 1.89 -3.15 2.48
CA VAL A 91 1.82 -3.59 1.06
C VAL A 91 1.38 -2.43 0.17
N ASN A 92 0.33 -1.71 0.57
CA ASN A 92 -0.17 -0.54 -0.17
C ASN A 92 0.87 0.59 -0.22
N HIS A 93 1.62 0.83 0.87
CA HIS A 93 2.66 1.84 0.94
C HIS A 93 3.89 1.49 0.08
N ALA A 94 4.25 0.20 -0.01
CA ALA A 94 5.31 -0.28 -0.90
C ALA A 94 4.91 -0.13 -2.38
N ALA A 95 3.65 -0.40 -2.73
CA ALA A 95 3.15 -0.26 -4.10
C ALA A 95 3.12 1.21 -4.59
N VAL A 96 2.82 2.18 -3.71
CA VAL A 96 2.83 3.61 -4.08
C VAL A 96 4.23 4.24 -4.13
N ASN A 97 5.25 3.58 -3.57
CA ASN A 97 6.64 4.03 -3.64
C ASN A 97 7.40 3.57 -4.89
N LEU A 98 6.74 2.90 -5.85
CA LEU A 98 7.25 2.81 -7.22
C LEU A 98 7.13 4.19 -7.89
N VAL A 99 8.09 5.07 -7.60
CA VAL A 99 8.48 6.10 -8.58
C VAL A 99 8.79 5.37 -9.88
N HIS A 100 8.06 5.70 -10.94
CA HIS A 100 8.48 5.44 -12.31
C HIS A 100 9.93 5.88 -12.43
N THR A 101 10.86 4.94 -12.32
CA THR A 101 12.18 5.10 -12.92
C THR A 101 11.96 4.72 -14.36
N ASP A 102 11.75 5.74 -15.18
CA ASP A 102 11.81 5.66 -16.62
C ASP A 102 13.13 4.97 -17.00
N LYS A 103 13.04 3.67 -17.32
CA LYS A 103 14.08 2.99 -18.08
C LYS A 103 14.12 3.63 -19.46
N GLY A 104 15.08 4.53 -19.65
CA GLY A 104 15.61 4.83 -20.97
C GLY A 104 15.90 6.31 -21.20
N LYS A 105 17.09 6.75 -20.79
CA LYS A 105 17.94 7.61 -21.63
C LYS A 105 19.39 7.58 -21.15
N LYS A 106 20.25 7.20 -22.08
CA LYS A 106 21.71 7.04 -21.98
C LYS A 106 22.36 8.39 -21.56
N PRO A 107 23.44 8.40 -20.75
CA PRO A 107 24.14 9.64 -20.44
C PRO A 107 25.09 9.98 -21.58
N PHE A 108 24.75 10.99 -22.38
CA PHE A 108 25.72 11.61 -23.29
C PHE A 108 26.44 12.74 -22.53
N PHE A 109 27.71 12.49 -22.22
CA PHE A 109 28.67 13.53 -21.94
C PHE A 109 28.82 14.41 -23.19
N HIS A 110 28.59 15.71 -23.07
CA HIS A 110 29.22 16.67 -23.97
C HIS A 110 29.60 17.93 -23.20
N SER A 111 30.91 18.06 -23.01
CA SER A 111 31.60 19.32 -22.85
C SER A 111 31.49 20.13 -24.15
N GLY A 112 31.47 21.45 -24.04
CA GLY A 112 31.89 22.33 -25.14
C GLY A 112 30.79 23.17 -25.77
N LYS A 113 30.81 24.46 -25.39
CA LYS A 113 30.66 25.65 -26.23
C LYS A 113 29.34 25.84 -27.00
N ALA A 114 28.61 26.88 -26.58
CA ALA A 114 27.54 27.53 -27.31
C ALA A 114 27.98 27.99 -28.72
N PRO A 115 27.01 28.16 -29.64
CA PRO A 115 26.83 29.48 -30.21
C PRO A 115 25.38 29.99 -30.13
N LYS A 116 25.27 31.31 -29.95
CA LYS A 116 24.05 32.12 -30.17
C LYS A 116 23.65 32.09 -31.64
N LEU A 117 22.36 32.28 -31.94
CA LEU A 117 21.79 33.53 -32.51
C LEU A 117 20.42 33.25 -33.17
N THR A 118 19.47 34.14 -32.85
CA THR A 118 18.40 34.71 -33.72
C THR A 118 17.40 33.72 -34.35
N SER A 119 16.09 33.95 -34.46
CA SER A 119 15.30 35.18 -34.54
C SER A 119 13.83 34.80 -34.33
N ASN A 120 13.02 35.81 -34.06
CA ASN A 120 11.57 35.79 -34.03
C ASN A 120 10.93 35.07 -35.23
N SER A 121 9.85 34.33 -34.99
CA SER A 121 8.58 34.51 -35.70
C SER A 121 7.51 33.56 -35.19
N SER A 122 6.36 34.16 -34.87
CA SER A 122 5.03 33.56 -34.86
C SER A 122 4.78 32.59 -36.01
N ALA A 123 4.31 31.38 -35.71
CA ALA A 123 3.59 30.54 -36.66
C ALA A 123 2.66 29.57 -35.93
N ALA A 124 1.43 29.53 -36.42
CA ALA A 124 0.30 28.79 -35.90
C ALA A 124 0.38 27.30 -36.27
N MET A 125 -0.28 26.47 -35.44
CA MET A 125 -0.94 25.19 -35.73
C MET A 125 -0.16 24.09 -36.48
N THR A 126 0.02 22.94 -35.83
CA THR A 126 -0.43 21.67 -36.43
C THR A 126 -0.84 20.71 -35.31
N ALA A 127 -2.12 20.34 -35.33
CA ALA A 127 -2.68 19.27 -34.51
C ALA A 127 -1.98 17.95 -34.89
N SER A 128 -1.21 17.38 -33.96
CA SER A 128 -0.69 16.03 -34.10
C SER A 128 -1.67 15.06 -33.42
N SER A 129 -2.53 14.48 -34.23
CA SER A 129 -3.47 13.42 -33.91
C SER A 129 -2.79 12.25 -33.18
N SER A 130 -2.79 12.30 -31.85
CA SER A 130 -2.65 11.10 -31.03
C SER A 130 -4.02 10.45 -30.98
N LYS A 131 -4.14 9.21 -31.47
CA LYS A 131 -5.40 8.43 -31.46
C LYS A 131 -6.10 8.59 -30.11
N ARG A 132 -7.24 9.30 -30.12
CA ARG A 132 -8.08 9.55 -28.96
C ARG A 132 -8.68 8.20 -28.54
N PRO A 133 -8.47 7.73 -27.30
CA PRO A 133 -9.21 6.59 -26.80
C PRO A 133 -10.70 6.89 -26.91
N GLU A 134 -11.52 5.94 -27.35
CA GLU A 134 -12.97 6.12 -27.53
C GLU A 134 -13.67 6.63 -26.26
N ASN A 135 -13.03 6.53 -25.10
CA ASN A 135 -13.56 6.95 -23.81
C ASN A 135 -12.85 8.15 -23.13
N TYR A 136 -12.14 8.99 -23.90
CA TYR A 136 -11.40 10.15 -23.35
C TYR A 136 -12.29 11.15 -22.59
N LYS A 137 -13.56 11.30 -23.00
CA LYS A 137 -14.49 12.26 -22.40
C LYS A 137 -14.92 11.79 -21.00
N ASP A 138 -15.30 10.53 -20.86
CA ASP A 138 -15.66 9.94 -19.56
C ASP A 138 -14.47 9.89 -18.59
N ILE A 139 -13.26 9.63 -19.10
CA ILE A 139 -12.04 9.67 -18.28
C ILE A 139 -11.80 11.07 -17.73
N MET A 140 -11.97 12.12 -18.55
CA MET A 140 -11.82 13.50 -18.12
C MET A 140 -12.96 13.95 -17.20
N ASP A 141 -14.20 13.51 -17.41
CA ASP A 141 -15.33 13.87 -16.54
C ASP A 141 -15.23 13.23 -15.15
N ASN A 142 -14.54 12.09 -15.03
CA ASN A 142 -14.25 11.43 -13.75
C ASN A 142 -12.95 11.95 -13.07
N ILE A 143 -12.06 12.63 -13.79
CA ILE A 143 -10.78 13.08 -13.22
C ILE A 143 -10.98 14.34 -12.36
N ARG A 144 -10.79 14.20 -11.03
CA ARG A 144 -10.92 15.31 -10.08
C ARG A 144 -9.59 16.03 -9.87
N CYS A 145 -9.57 17.33 -10.08
CA CYS A 145 -8.42 18.17 -9.76
C CYS A 145 -8.16 18.21 -8.25
N TYR A 146 -6.98 17.76 -7.81
CA TYR A 146 -6.60 17.77 -6.38
C TYR A 146 -6.54 19.16 -5.73
N PHE A 147 -6.37 20.22 -6.53
CA PHE A 147 -6.26 21.60 -6.05
C PHE A 147 -7.62 22.27 -5.88
N CYS A 148 -8.43 22.36 -6.95
CA CYS A 148 -9.72 23.05 -6.91
C CYS A 148 -10.92 22.13 -6.67
N LYS A 149 -10.71 20.81 -6.59
CA LYS A 149 -11.70 19.75 -6.39
C LYS A 149 -12.79 19.62 -7.47
N ARG A 150 -12.67 20.34 -8.59
CA ARG A 150 -13.55 20.21 -9.77
C ARG A 150 -13.09 19.05 -10.67
N THR A 151 -14.03 18.42 -11.36
CA THR A 151 -13.76 17.39 -12.37
C THR A 151 -13.38 18.00 -13.73
N GLY A 152 -13.00 17.19 -14.72
CA GLY A 152 -12.69 17.66 -16.08
C GLY A 152 -11.24 18.04 -16.34
N HIS A 153 -10.36 18.08 -15.32
CA HIS A 153 -8.95 18.47 -15.49
C HIS A 153 -8.05 17.99 -14.35
N MET A 154 -6.74 17.87 -14.64
CA MET A 154 -5.71 17.53 -13.65
C MET A 154 -5.13 18.78 -12.97
N LYS A 155 -4.44 18.61 -11.83
CA LYS A 155 -3.79 19.70 -11.08
C LYS A 155 -2.84 20.54 -11.94
N ARG A 156 -2.15 19.94 -12.91
CA ARG A 156 -1.23 20.62 -13.85
C ARG A 156 -1.92 21.61 -14.78
N ASP A 157 -3.19 21.34 -15.11
CA ASP A 157 -3.99 22.13 -16.05
C ASP A 157 -4.99 23.05 -15.32
N CYS A 158 -4.98 23.05 -13.99
CA CYS A 158 -5.88 23.85 -13.17
C CYS A 158 -5.63 25.36 -13.34
N GLU A 159 -6.62 26.04 -13.89
CA GLU A 159 -6.60 27.49 -14.13
C GLU A 159 -6.42 28.28 -12.83
N LYS A 160 -7.15 27.90 -11.76
CA LYS A 160 -6.97 28.52 -10.43
C LYS A 160 -5.54 28.40 -9.89
N LEU A 161 -4.85 27.29 -10.20
CA LEU A 161 -3.45 27.10 -9.80
C LEU A 161 -2.51 27.95 -10.67
N LYS A 162 -2.80 28.08 -11.97
CA LYS A 162 -2.07 28.97 -12.89
C LYS A 162 -2.23 30.42 -12.43
N ASP A 163 -3.44 30.89 -12.17
CA ASP A 163 -3.73 32.24 -11.67
C ASP A 163 -3.04 32.52 -10.33
N LEU A 164 -3.01 31.54 -9.43
CA LEU A 164 -2.29 31.67 -8.15
C LEU A 164 -0.77 31.82 -8.35
N LYS A 165 -0.18 31.12 -9.33
CA LYS A 165 1.24 31.26 -9.68
C LYS A 165 1.55 32.57 -10.38
N THR A 166 0.62 33.09 -11.19
CA THR A 166 0.80 34.38 -11.88
C THR A 166 0.61 35.55 -10.90
N LYS A 167 -0.28 35.42 -9.91
CA LYS A 167 -0.53 36.46 -8.88
C LYS A 167 0.50 36.46 -7.75
N LYS A 168 1.15 35.32 -7.47
CA LYS A 168 2.26 35.26 -6.53
C LYS A 168 3.56 35.10 -7.31
N GLY A 169 4.23 36.22 -7.61
CA GLY A 169 5.58 36.23 -8.16
C GLY A 169 6.57 35.55 -7.20
N PHE A 170 6.67 34.22 -7.29
CA PHE A 170 7.68 33.46 -6.56
C PHE A 170 8.89 33.23 -7.46
N HIS A 171 9.91 34.05 -7.22
CA HIS A 171 11.28 33.74 -7.61
C HIS A 171 11.65 32.34 -7.12
N LYS A 172 11.88 31.42 -8.07
CA LYS A 172 12.44 30.10 -7.81
C LYS A 172 13.90 30.31 -7.37
N LYS A 173 14.20 30.34 -6.07
CA LYS A 173 15.60 30.29 -5.59
C LYS A 173 16.17 28.94 -6.02
N ARG A 174 17.05 28.97 -7.03
CA ARG A 174 17.91 27.85 -7.41
C ARG A 174 18.91 27.64 -6.27
N TYR A 175 18.79 26.54 -5.55
CA TYR A 175 19.84 26.10 -4.63
C TYR A 175 20.93 25.44 -5.47
N ASN A 176 21.99 26.18 -5.77
CA ASN A 176 23.20 25.62 -6.39
C ASN A 176 24.04 24.99 -5.28
N ASN A 177 24.17 23.67 -5.28
CA ASN A 177 25.17 22.99 -4.48
C ASN A 177 26.48 22.97 -5.29
N LYS A 178 27.42 23.87 -4.97
CA LYS A 178 28.82 23.81 -5.42
C LYS A 178 29.58 22.91 -4.45
N LYS A 179 30.20 21.85 -4.97
CA LYS A 179 31.49 21.36 -4.48
C LYS A 179 32.52 21.74 -5.53
#